data_AF-A0A2A2L321-F1
#
_entry.id   AF-A0A2A2L321-F1
#
_cell.length_a   1.000
_cell.length_b   1.000
_cell.length_c   1.000
_cell.angle_alpha   90.00
_cell.angle_beta   90.00
_cell.angle_gamma   90.00
#
_symmetry.space_group_name_H-M   'P 1'
#
loop_
_entity.id
_entity.type
_entity.pdbx_description
1 polymer ?
#
loop_
_entity_poly.entity_id
_entity_poly.type
_entity_poly.pdbx_seq_one_letter_code
_entity_poly.pdbx_strand_id
1 'polypeptide(L)'
;MDVMLIRSLVLALSFCAVSVMGLRCKCTKESNTVTCSDGVCDIDKGSCLMLDHPTMGIHYTCYGNGLRDEQCYNKTSKSGVSVRICACDSSDFCNYAFWPER
;
A
#
# COMPACT_ATOMS: atom_id res chain seq x y z
N MET A 1 33.67 -38.18 -11.65
CA MET A 1 32.51 -37.29 -11.83
C MET A 1 32.29 -36.62 -10.48
N ASP A 2 33.01 -35.52 -10.28
CA ASP A 2 33.45 -35.06 -8.97
C ASP A 2 32.37 -34.35 -8.15
N VAL A 3 32.30 -34.73 -6.88
CA VAL A 3 31.39 -34.23 -5.83
C VAL A 3 31.46 -32.69 -5.68
N MET A 4 32.54 -32.05 -6.13
CA MET A 4 32.68 -30.58 -6.15
C MET A 4 31.72 -29.88 -7.12
N LEU A 5 31.45 -30.45 -8.30
CA LEU A 5 30.52 -29.85 -9.28
C LEU A 5 29.08 -29.85 -8.76
N ILE A 6 28.72 -30.88 -7.99
CA ILE A 6 27.39 -31.00 -7.36
C ILE A 6 27.22 -29.94 -6.27
N ARG A 7 28.26 -29.67 -5.45
CA ARG A 7 28.21 -28.66 -4.38
C ARG A 7 28.07 -27.23 -4.93
N SER A 8 28.76 -26.91 -6.03
CA SER A 8 28.65 -25.61 -6.69
C SER A 8 27.26 -25.35 -7.29
N LEU A 9 26.57 -26.40 -7.75
CA LEU A 9 25.20 -26.28 -8.28
C LEU A 9 24.15 -26.06 -7.18
N VAL A 10 24.34 -26.68 -6.01
CA VAL A 10 23.43 -26.54 -4.85
C VAL A 10 23.51 -25.13 -4.24
N LEU A 11 24.70 -24.50 -4.24
CA LEU A 11 24.88 -23.12 -3.78
C LEU A 11 24.25 -22.08 -4.73
N ALA A 12 24.23 -22.35 -6.03
CA ALA A 12 23.63 -21.45 -7.03
C ALA A 12 22.08 -21.41 -6.97
N LEU A 13 21.45 -22.46 -6.42
CA LEU A 13 19.98 -22.54 -6.26
C LEU A 13 19.46 -21.86 -4.98
N SER A 14 20.33 -21.28 -4.15
CA SER A 14 19.95 -20.74 -2.83
C SER A 14 19.56 -19.25 -2.83
N PHE A 15 19.60 -18.57 -3.98
CA PHE A 15 19.04 -17.23 -4.14
C PHE A 15 17.55 -17.29 -4.47
N CYS A 16 16.75 -17.89 -3.58
CA CYS A 16 15.33 -17.55 -3.53
C CYS A 16 15.25 -16.10 -3.06
N ALA A 17 15.10 -15.18 -4.00
CA ALA A 17 14.77 -13.78 -3.74
C ALA A 17 13.60 -13.76 -2.77
N VAL A 18 13.85 -13.33 -1.54
CA VAL A 18 12.81 -13.07 -0.56
C VAL A 18 12.10 -11.84 -1.09
N SER A 19 11.01 -12.05 -1.84
CA SER A 19 10.16 -10.97 -2.31
C SER A 19 9.60 -10.28 -1.08
N VAL A 20 10.21 -9.18 -0.65
CA VAL A 20 9.57 -8.24 0.26
C VAL A 20 8.40 -7.68 -0.54
N MET A 21 7.22 -8.25 -0.37
CA MET A 21 5.99 -7.80 -1.02
C MET A 21 5.56 -6.50 -0.34
N GLY A 22 6.28 -5.42 -0.60
CA GLY A 22 5.81 -4.08 -0.30
C GLY A 22 4.60 -3.78 -1.19
N LEU A 23 3.52 -3.31 -0.57
CA LEU A 23 2.29 -2.88 -1.25
C LEU A 23 2.50 -1.45 -1.77
N ARG A 24 2.22 -1.22 -3.06
CA ARG A 24 2.28 0.11 -3.66
C ARG A 24 0.89 0.73 -3.66
N CYS A 25 0.76 1.98 -3.22
CA CYS A 25 -0.52 2.67 -3.19
C CYS A 25 -0.47 3.98 -3.97
N LYS A 26 -1.62 4.41 -4.51
CA LYS A 26 -1.75 5.80 -4.95
C LYS A 26 -1.68 6.70 -3.73
N CYS A 27 -1.03 7.85 -3.86
CA CYS A 27 -1.09 8.91 -2.87
C CYS A 27 -1.24 10.28 -3.55
N THR A 28 -1.87 11.23 -2.86
CA THR A 28 -2.11 12.58 -3.40
C THR A 28 -1.44 13.70 -2.61
N LYS A 29 -0.99 13.42 -1.38
CA LYS A 29 -0.31 14.40 -0.53
C LYS A 29 0.75 13.71 0.32
N GLU A 30 1.88 14.40 0.50
CA GLU A 30 2.87 14.04 1.51
C GLU A 30 2.35 14.36 2.92
N SER A 31 2.85 13.60 3.89
CA SER A 31 2.54 13.74 5.31
C SER A 31 3.79 13.43 6.13
N ASN A 32 3.82 13.87 7.39
CA ASN A 32 4.89 13.53 8.34
C ASN A 32 5.11 12.01 8.50
N THR A 33 4.12 11.20 8.13
CA THR A 33 4.15 9.73 8.27
C THR A 33 4.13 8.99 6.93
N VAL A 34 4.02 9.69 5.79
CA VAL A 34 3.87 9.08 4.47
C VAL A 34 4.65 9.89 3.44
N THR A 35 5.68 9.28 2.86
CA THR A 35 6.41 9.80 1.70
C THR A 35 5.62 9.50 0.44
N CYS A 36 5.26 10.52 -0.33
CA CYS A 36 4.48 10.39 -1.55
C CYS A 36 5.31 10.87 -2.75
N SER A 37 6.06 9.96 -3.35
CA SER A 37 6.95 10.25 -4.48
C SER A 37 6.23 9.97 -5.80
N ASP A 38 6.11 10.98 -6.66
CA ASP A 38 5.43 10.87 -7.97
C ASP A 38 4.00 10.29 -7.90
N GLY A 39 3.30 10.58 -6.79
CA GLY A 39 1.93 10.10 -6.55
C GLY A 39 1.86 8.62 -6.13
N VAL A 40 2.98 8.04 -5.70
CA VAL A 40 3.08 6.67 -5.21
C VAL A 40 3.71 6.65 -3.82
N CYS A 41 3.19 5.79 -2.95
CA CYS A 41 3.84 5.44 -1.69
C CYS A 41 3.91 3.91 -1.59
N ASP A 42 5.00 3.41 -1.00
CA ASP A 42 5.25 1.98 -0.81
C ASP A 42 5.18 1.65 0.69
N ILE A 43 4.58 0.50 1.04
CA ILE A 43 4.41 0.08 2.42
C ILE A 43 4.65 -1.43 2.59
N ASP A 44 5.54 -1.80 3.51
CA ASP A 44 5.88 -3.22 3.74
C ASP A 44 4.73 -4.03 4.34
N LYS A 45 4.00 -3.43 5.28
CA LYS A 45 2.86 -4.02 5.98
C LYS A 45 1.85 -2.93 6.28
N GLY A 46 0.67 -3.02 5.68
CA GLY A 46 -0.36 -2.00 5.85
C GLY A 46 -1.44 -2.11 4.79
N SER A 47 -2.14 -1.01 4.58
CA SER A 47 -3.18 -0.90 3.56
C SER A 47 -3.09 0.42 2.81
N CYS A 48 -3.59 0.41 1.58
CA CYS A 48 -3.87 1.60 0.82
C CYS A 48 -5.20 2.20 1.29
N LEU A 49 -5.23 3.50 1.54
CA LEU A 49 -6.44 4.22 1.92
C LEU A 49 -6.94 5.12 0.81
N MET A 50 -8.26 5.26 0.78
CA MET A 50 -9.00 6.33 0.14
C MET A 50 -9.72 7.13 1.21
N LEU A 51 -9.61 8.46 1.16
CA LEU A 51 -10.30 9.40 2.04
C LEU A 51 -11.17 10.32 1.18
N ASP A 52 -12.48 10.20 1.32
CA ASP A 52 -13.46 11.04 0.62
C ASP A 52 -13.94 12.15 1.55
N HIS A 53 -13.42 13.36 1.34
CA HIS A 53 -13.79 14.56 2.08
C HIS A 53 -14.77 15.42 1.25
N PRO A 54 -15.94 15.80 1.78
CA PRO A 54 -17.02 16.41 1.00
C PRO A 54 -16.64 17.74 0.32
N THR A 55 -15.66 18.47 0.86
CA THR A 55 -15.18 19.75 0.30
C THR A 55 -13.84 19.65 -0.42
N MET A 56 -12.99 18.69 -0.06
CA MET A 56 -11.61 18.61 -0.58
C MET A 56 -11.46 17.53 -1.64
N GLY A 57 -12.51 16.74 -1.86
CA GLY A 57 -12.51 15.61 -2.78
C GLY A 57 -11.82 14.38 -2.19
N ILE A 58 -11.41 13.50 -3.09
CA ILE A 58 -10.79 12.23 -2.75
C ILE A 58 -9.29 12.41 -2.57
N HIS A 59 -8.75 11.81 -1.51
CA HIS A 59 -7.33 11.75 -1.23
C HIS A 59 -6.89 10.32 -0.99
N TYR A 60 -5.68 10.00 -1.46
CA TYR A 60 -5.11 8.66 -1.34
C TYR A 60 -3.85 8.70 -0.48
N THR A 61 -3.59 7.62 0.26
CA THR A 61 -2.39 7.49 1.11
C THR A 61 -2.10 6.04 1.46
N CYS A 62 -0.86 5.77 1.89
CA CYS A 62 -0.48 4.53 2.59
C CYS A 62 -0.83 4.61 4.07
N TYR A 63 -1.08 3.47 4.70
CA TYR A 63 -1.37 3.40 6.13
C TYR A 63 -0.75 2.17 6.80
N GLY A 64 0.02 2.42 7.86
CA GLY A 64 0.81 1.44 8.64
C GLY A 64 0.03 0.29 9.27
N ASN A 65 -1.29 0.41 9.42
CA ASN A 65 -2.10 -0.63 10.05
C ASN A 65 -2.89 -1.37 8.98
N GLY A 66 -2.78 -2.70 8.98
CA GLY A 66 -3.54 -3.56 8.08
C GLY A 66 -5.03 -3.46 8.36
N LEU A 67 -5.74 -2.80 7.46
CA LEU A 67 -7.19 -2.85 7.34
C LEU A 67 -7.52 -3.70 6.13
N ARG A 68 -8.54 -4.55 6.24
CA ARG A 68 -8.90 -5.48 5.17
C ARG A 68 -9.55 -4.73 4.01
N ASP A 69 -9.46 -5.35 2.84
CA ASP A 69 -10.21 -4.96 1.64
C ASP A 69 -11.66 -4.55 1.88
N GLU A 70 -12.04 -3.49 1.16
CA GLU A 70 -13.39 -2.92 1.09
C GLU A 70 -13.98 -2.47 2.44
N GLN A 71 -13.17 -2.37 3.48
CA GLN A 71 -13.60 -1.82 4.76
C GLN A 71 -13.69 -0.30 4.66
N CYS A 72 -14.92 0.21 4.59
CA CYS A 72 -15.21 1.63 4.66
C CYS A 72 -15.84 2.01 6.00
N TYR A 73 -15.36 3.09 6.61
CA TYR A 73 -15.96 3.67 7.81
C TYR A 73 -15.91 5.20 7.75
N ASN A 74 -16.84 5.85 8.43
CA ASN A 74 -16.85 7.30 8.55
C ASN A 74 -16.09 7.73 9.80
N LYS A 75 -15.27 8.76 9.66
CA LYS A 75 -14.56 9.38 10.77
C LYS A 75 -14.73 10.89 10.72
N THR A 76 -15.07 11.48 11.86
CA THR A 76 -15.09 12.94 12.00
C THR A 76 -13.66 13.47 11.98
N SER A 77 -13.36 14.30 11.01
CA SER A 77 -12.09 15.01 10.89
C SER A 77 -11.94 16.08 11.97
N LYS A 78 -10.73 16.64 12.12
CA LYS A 78 -10.45 17.71 13.09
C LYS A 78 -11.30 18.97 12.88
N SER A 79 -11.77 19.21 11.67
CA SER A 79 -12.66 20.33 11.32
C SER A 79 -14.14 20.04 11.60
N GLY A 80 -14.48 18.87 12.15
CA GLY A 80 -15.86 18.46 12.43
C GLY A 80 -16.59 17.84 11.24
N VAL A 81 -15.93 17.69 10.09
CA VAL A 81 -16.52 17.14 8.87
C VAL A 81 -16.39 15.62 8.86
N SER A 82 -17.47 14.91 8.49
CA SER A 82 -17.45 13.46 8.29
C SER A 82 -16.70 13.10 7.02
N VAL A 83 -15.62 12.33 7.15
CA VAL A 83 -14.81 11.82 6.04
C VAL A 83 -15.04 10.32 5.95
N ARG A 84 -15.36 9.84 4.75
CA ARG A 84 -15.44 8.40 4.49
C ARG A 84 -14.04 7.89 4.20
N ILE A 85 -13.59 6.89 4.96
CA ILE A 85 -12.29 6.27 4.81
C ILE A 85 -12.51 4.84 4.37
N CYS A 86 -11.87 4.43 3.27
CA CYS A 86 -11.91 3.05 2.79
C CYS A 86 -10.48 2.50 2.69
N ALA A 87 -10.32 1.20 2.92
CA ALA A 87 -9.03 0.53 2.91
C ALA A 87 -8.99 -0.70 2.00
N CYS A 88 -7.80 -1.01 1.48
CA CYS A 88 -7.52 -2.25 0.77
C CYS A 88 -6.04 -2.64 0.87
N ASP A 89 -5.76 -3.94 0.80
CA ASP A 89 -4.44 -4.53 0.94
C ASP A 89 -4.16 -5.69 -0.04
N SER A 90 -5.10 -6.02 -0.94
CA SER A 90 -4.93 -7.15 -1.86
C SER A 90 -3.99 -6.94 -3.04
N SER A 91 -3.79 -5.70 -3.50
CA SER A 91 -3.03 -5.44 -4.72
C SER A 91 -2.50 -4.01 -4.82
N ASP A 92 -1.44 -3.84 -5.62
CA ASP A 92 -0.89 -2.53 -5.91
C ASP A 92 -1.96 -1.59 -6.50
N PHE A 93 -1.99 -0.36 -5.99
CA PHE A 93 -2.91 0.71 -6.38
C PHE A 93 -4.39 0.37 -6.18
N CYS A 94 -4.72 -0.61 -5.32
CA CYS A 94 -6.10 -1.03 -5.06
C CYS A 94 -7.00 0.15 -4.63
N ASN A 95 -6.46 1.15 -3.93
CA ASN A 95 -7.24 2.30 -3.46
C ASN A 95 -7.77 3.16 -4.60
N TYR A 96 -7.00 3.28 -5.68
CA TYR A 96 -7.43 3.97 -6.89
C TYR A 96 -8.31 3.06 -7.77
N ALA A 97 -8.03 1.76 -7.81
CA ALA A 97 -8.82 0.80 -8.58
C ALA A 97 -10.26 0.65 -8.05
N PHE A 98 -10.43 0.53 -6.73
CA PHE A 98 -11.75 0.37 -6.10
C PHE A 98 -12.50 1.70 -5.97
N TRP A 99 -11.79 2.81 -5.76
CA TRP A 99 -12.40 4.12 -5.55
C TRP A 99 -11.69 5.20 -6.38
N PRO A 100 -11.84 5.20 -7.71
CA PRO A 100 -11.21 6.18 -8.57
C PRO A 100 -11.79 7.59 -8.35
N GLU A 101 -10.96 8.60 -8.58
CA GLU A 101 -11.39 10.00 -8.64
C GLU A 101 -12.29 10.19 -9.87
N ARG A 102 -13.44 10.87 -9.69
CA ARG A 102 -14.48 11.03 -10.72
C ARG A 102 -14.10 12.04 -11.79
#